data_AF-A0A5N4B6F7-F1
#
_entry.id   AF-A0A5N4B6F7-F1
#
_cell.length_a   1.000
_cell.length_b   1.000
_cell.length_c   1.000
_cell.angle_alpha   90.00
_cell.angle_beta   90.00
_cell.angle_gamma   90.00
#
_symmetry.space_group_name_H-M   'P 1'
#
loop_
_entity.id
_entity.type
_entity.pdbx_description
1 polymer ?
#
loop_
_entity_poly.entity_id
_entity_poly.type
_entity_poly.pdbx_seq_one_letter_code
_entity_poly.pdbx_strand_id
1 'polypeptide(L)'
;MSELLMKGSPAGSVGYANGTGWMDCEHFLKYLDHFSKHANVIQDRKVLLIIDNHASLRNLEAVTKARSLNIIMVSLPPHTSHRMQPLDCGVYGPLNSQYARECDKWITNHPAKRISVYDIMEIFGKAFLSIAMLGKAVKGFEVTDTRQTYCEDSSESEDDINPECIYCVRKFMSSKSSEEWIQCQECGRWVHEKCGCVGRR
;
A
#
# COMPACT_ATOMS: atom_id res chain seq x y z
N MET A 1 -7.88 25.11 1.84
CA MET A 1 -8.98 24.17 1.52
C MET A 1 -10.25 24.70 2.17
N SER A 2 -11.40 24.72 1.48
CA SER A 2 -12.66 25.18 2.08
C SER A 2 -13.16 24.18 3.13
N GLU A 3 -13.63 24.66 4.28
CA GLU A 3 -14.20 23.80 5.34
C GLU A 3 -15.38 22.96 4.83
N LEU A 4 -16.13 23.49 3.85
CA LEU A 4 -17.25 22.79 3.23
C LEU A 4 -16.82 21.49 2.52
N LEU A 5 -15.57 21.42 2.03
CA LEU A 5 -15.07 20.22 1.37
C LEU A 5 -14.69 19.12 2.37
N MET A 6 -14.49 19.47 3.64
CA MET A 6 -14.19 18.52 4.71
C MET A 6 -15.42 18.16 5.54
N LYS A 7 -16.62 18.61 5.12
CA LYS A 7 -17.88 18.32 5.79
C LYS A 7 -18.08 16.80 5.92
N GLY A 8 -18.36 16.35 7.15
CA GLY A 8 -18.62 14.93 7.44
C GLY A 8 -17.39 14.02 7.34
N SER A 9 -16.18 14.57 7.26
CA SER A 9 -14.95 13.79 7.33
C SER A 9 -14.76 13.13 8.71
N PRO A 10 -14.06 11.97 8.77
CA PRO A 10 -13.74 11.33 10.04
C PRO A 10 -12.98 12.27 10.98
N ALA A 11 -13.17 12.10 12.29
CA ALA A 11 -12.47 12.88 13.30
C ALA A 11 -10.94 12.78 13.15
N GLY A 12 -10.25 13.91 13.23
CA GLY A 12 -8.79 14.01 13.05
C GLY A 12 -8.34 14.13 11.59
N SER A 13 -9.26 14.16 10.62
CA SER A 13 -8.92 14.37 9.20
C SER A 13 -8.36 15.77 8.94
N VAL A 14 -7.38 15.88 8.05
CA VAL A 14 -6.82 17.15 7.56
C VAL A 14 -6.91 17.19 6.04
N GLY A 15 -7.25 18.35 5.48
CA GLY A 15 -7.46 18.52 4.04
C GLY A 15 -6.50 19.53 3.44
N TYR A 16 -5.79 19.12 2.40
CA TYR A 16 -4.92 19.97 1.60
C TYR A 16 -5.29 19.80 0.12
N ALA A 17 -5.09 20.84 -0.68
CA ALA A 17 -5.41 20.80 -2.11
C ALA A 17 -4.39 21.63 -2.90
N ASN A 18 -4.05 21.12 -4.07
CA ASN A 18 -3.24 21.81 -5.08
C ASN A 18 -3.97 21.79 -6.43
N GLY A 19 -3.42 22.53 -7.41
CA GLY A 19 -4.02 22.63 -8.74
C GLY A 19 -3.81 21.41 -9.64
N THR A 20 -2.94 20.47 -9.26
CA THR A 20 -2.57 19.33 -10.12
C THR A 20 -3.45 18.10 -9.87
N GLY A 21 -4.08 18.01 -8.70
CA GLY A 21 -4.84 16.82 -8.27
C GLY A 21 -3.94 15.64 -7.85
N TRP A 22 -2.61 15.81 -7.88
CA TRP A 22 -1.64 14.80 -7.49
C TRP A 22 -0.94 15.19 -6.19
N MET A 23 -0.49 14.21 -5.41
CA MET A 23 0.33 14.49 -4.24
C MET A 23 1.70 15.01 -4.67
N ASP A 24 2.08 16.20 -4.19
CA ASP A 24 3.42 16.74 -4.33
C ASP A 24 4.28 16.53 -3.07
N CYS A 25 5.54 16.92 -3.16
CA CYS A 25 6.51 16.81 -2.07
C CYS A 25 6.07 17.54 -0.78
N GLU A 26 5.51 18.75 -0.90
CA GLU A 26 5.13 19.57 0.26
C GLU A 26 3.95 18.95 1.00
N HIS A 27 2.96 18.45 0.24
CA HIS A 27 1.81 17.72 0.76
C HIS A 27 2.23 16.43 1.45
N PHE A 28 3.22 15.72 0.91
CA PHE A 28 3.75 14.51 1.55
C PHE A 28 4.46 14.81 2.89
N LEU A 29 5.20 15.92 2.99
CA LEU A 29 5.79 16.34 4.27
C LEU A 29 4.74 16.65 5.33
N LYS A 30 3.62 17.28 4.93
CA LYS A 30 2.46 17.53 5.81
C LYS A 30 1.78 16.21 6.23
N TYR A 31 1.68 15.26 5.30
CA TYR A 31 1.20 13.92 5.60
C TYR A 31 2.08 13.22 6.64
N LEU A 32 3.41 13.28 6.55
CA LEU A 32 4.30 12.67 7.55
C LEU A 32 4.11 13.25 8.96
N ASP A 33 3.89 14.56 9.09
CA ASP A 33 3.58 15.19 10.39
C ASP A 33 2.25 14.69 10.96
N HIS A 34 1.23 14.61 10.12
CA HIS A 34 -0.07 14.11 10.51
C HIS A 34 -0.02 12.63 10.89
N PHE A 35 0.67 11.82 10.08
CA PHE A 35 0.86 10.40 10.29
C PHE A 35 1.60 10.13 11.61
N SER A 36 2.71 10.83 11.89
CA SER A 36 3.47 10.66 13.12
C SER A 36 2.62 10.88 14.38
N LYS A 37 1.74 11.91 14.36
CA LYS A 37 0.80 12.20 15.46
C LYS A 37 -0.20 11.08 15.71
N HIS A 38 -0.70 10.42 14.66
CA HIS A 38 -1.74 9.40 14.77
C HIS A 38 -1.20 7.97 14.88
N ALA A 39 -0.02 7.70 14.35
CA ALA A 39 0.66 6.41 14.44
C ALA A 39 1.29 6.15 15.82
N ASN A 40 1.19 7.13 16.74
CA ASN A 40 1.75 7.10 18.10
C ASN A 40 3.24 6.72 18.07
N VAL A 41 4.02 7.43 17.25
CA VAL A 41 5.47 7.23 17.19
C VAL A 41 6.07 7.72 18.51
N ILE A 42 6.57 6.81 19.32
CA ILE A 42 7.26 7.08 20.58
C ILE A 42 8.77 6.88 20.34
N GLN A 43 9.63 7.57 21.11
CA GLN A 43 11.10 7.53 20.95
C GLN A 43 11.69 6.11 20.83
N ASP A 44 11.09 5.11 21.46
CA ASP A 44 11.58 3.72 21.49
C ASP A 44 10.89 2.78 20.48
N ARG A 45 9.97 3.30 19.65
CA ARG A 45 9.22 2.49 18.68
C ARG A 45 9.34 3.07 17.28
N LYS A 46 10.00 2.31 16.40
CA LYS A 46 10.02 2.62 14.97
C LYS A 46 8.70 2.19 14.32
N VAL A 47 8.22 3.01 13.39
CA VAL A 47 7.03 2.70 12.58
C VAL A 47 7.47 2.43 11.14
N LEU A 48 7.01 1.31 10.57
CA LEU A 48 7.22 0.98 9.17
C LEU A 48 6.11 1.60 8.32
N LEU A 49 6.47 2.48 7.39
CA LEU A 49 5.60 3.07 6.40
C LEU A 49 5.90 2.45 5.03
N ILE A 50 4.98 1.61 4.55
CA ILE A 50 5.05 0.98 3.23
C ILE A 50 4.39 1.92 2.23
N ILE A 51 5.09 2.27 1.15
CA ILE A 51 4.64 3.21 0.14
C ILE A 51 4.80 2.63 -1.28
N ASP A 52 4.02 3.16 -2.22
CA ASP A 52 4.23 2.88 -3.63
C ASP A 52 5.49 3.59 -4.17
N ASN A 53 5.89 3.28 -5.40
CA ASN A 53 7.11 3.80 -6.00
C ASN A 53 6.91 5.16 -6.69
N HIS A 54 6.06 6.03 -6.15
CA HIS A 54 5.77 7.33 -6.77
C HIS A 54 6.91 8.34 -6.58
N ALA A 55 7.15 9.19 -7.59
CA ALA A 55 8.28 10.13 -7.62
C ALA A 55 8.26 11.15 -6.47
N SER A 56 7.07 11.61 -6.05
CA SER A 56 6.91 12.57 -4.94
C SER A 56 7.41 12.04 -3.58
N LEU A 57 7.64 10.72 -3.47
CA LEU A 57 8.04 10.05 -2.24
C LEU A 57 9.56 9.87 -2.14
N ARG A 58 10.29 10.16 -3.22
CA ARG A 58 11.75 10.04 -3.34
C ARG A 58 12.44 11.40 -3.31
N ASN A 59 12.07 12.24 -2.36
CA ASN A 59 12.81 13.47 -2.08
C ASN A 59 13.69 13.30 -0.83
N LEU A 60 14.84 13.99 -0.80
CA LEU A 60 15.76 13.92 0.34
C LEU A 60 15.11 14.45 1.63
N GLU A 61 14.24 15.44 1.49
CA GLU A 61 13.58 16.09 2.62
C GLU A 61 12.61 15.16 3.35
N ALA A 62 11.76 14.41 2.64
CA ALA A 62 10.85 13.46 3.29
C ALA A 62 11.61 12.27 3.87
N VAL A 63 12.68 11.80 3.23
CA VAL A 63 13.54 10.75 3.80
C VAL A 63 14.18 11.21 5.11
N THR A 64 14.72 12.44 5.13
CA THR A 64 15.33 13.03 6.32
C THR A 64 14.30 13.23 7.44
N LYS A 65 13.10 13.70 7.08
CA LYS A 65 12.00 13.93 8.02
C LYS A 65 11.43 12.62 8.58
N ALA A 66 11.21 11.61 7.73
CA ALA A 66 10.77 10.30 8.20
C ALA A 66 11.78 9.71 9.20
N ARG A 67 13.09 9.85 8.92
CA ARG A 67 14.16 9.40 9.81
C ARG A 67 14.15 10.13 11.16
N SER A 68 13.94 11.45 11.18
CA SER A 68 13.86 12.21 12.43
C SER A 68 12.59 11.88 13.24
N LEU A 69 11.53 11.44 12.57
CA LEU A 69 10.28 10.98 13.18
C LEU A 69 10.28 9.48 13.51
N ASN A 70 11.42 8.77 13.47
CA ASN A 70 11.50 7.32 13.69
C ASN A 70 10.59 6.47 12.76
N ILE A 71 10.31 6.98 11.56
CA ILE A 71 9.56 6.28 10.51
C ILE A 71 10.56 5.66 9.53
N ILE A 72 10.48 4.34 9.35
CA ILE A 72 11.19 3.60 8.32
C ILE A 72 10.30 3.58 7.09
N MET A 73 10.73 4.19 5.99
CA MET A 73 10.00 4.13 4.72
C MET A 73 10.52 2.99 3.85
N VAL A 74 9.61 2.18 3.32
CA VAL A 74 9.92 1.11 2.35
C VAL A 74 9.03 1.28 1.12
N SER A 75 9.66 1.46 -0.04
CA SER A 75 8.97 1.51 -1.32
C SER A 75 8.82 0.11 -1.92
N LEU A 76 7.61 -0.21 -2.39
CA LEU A 76 7.37 -1.45 -3.13
C LEU A 76 7.98 -1.37 -4.54
N PRO A 77 8.50 -2.48 -5.08
CA PRO A 77 8.92 -2.57 -6.48
C PRO A 77 7.79 -2.16 -7.46
N PRO A 78 8.13 -1.60 -8.63
CA PRO A 78 7.15 -1.27 -9.66
C PRO A 78 6.23 -2.44 -10.00
N HIS A 79 4.96 -2.16 -10.29
CA HIS A 79 3.96 -3.15 -10.74
C HIS A 79 3.68 -4.32 -9.78
N THR A 80 3.96 -4.16 -8.49
CA THR A 80 3.72 -5.22 -7.50
C THR A 80 2.60 -4.93 -6.51
N SER A 81 1.87 -3.82 -6.66
CA SER A 81 0.84 -3.41 -5.69
C SER A 81 -0.24 -4.48 -5.49
N HIS A 82 -0.72 -5.11 -6.56
CA HIS A 82 -1.68 -6.23 -6.52
C HIS A 82 -1.22 -7.48 -5.75
N ARG A 83 0.06 -7.59 -5.37
CA ARG A 83 0.62 -8.71 -4.59
C ARG A 83 1.13 -8.29 -3.23
N MET A 84 1.72 -7.10 -3.14
CA MET A 84 2.49 -6.68 -1.96
C MET A 84 1.92 -5.45 -1.26
N GLN A 85 0.91 -4.78 -1.82
CA GLN A 85 0.29 -3.61 -1.19
C GLN A 85 -0.91 -4.04 -0.35
N PRO A 86 -0.83 -4.03 1.00
CA PRO A 86 -1.91 -4.56 1.86
C PRO A 86 -3.23 -3.84 1.66
N LEU A 87 -3.17 -2.53 1.35
CA LEU A 87 -4.34 -1.71 1.07
C LEU A 87 -5.07 -2.17 -0.20
N ASP A 88 -4.34 -2.52 -1.26
CA ASP A 88 -4.93 -2.98 -2.52
C ASP A 88 -5.54 -4.37 -2.38
N CYS A 89 -4.84 -5.27 -1.68
CA CYS A 89 -5.27 -6.66 -1.52
C CYS A 89 -6.41 -6.83 -0.51
N GLY A 90 -6.49 -5.98 0.53
CA GLY A 90 -7.40 -6.21 1.66
C GLY A 90 -8.41 -5.10 1.96
N VAL A 91 -8.13 -3.85 1.61
CA VAL A 91 -8.89 -2.68 2.13
C VAL A 91 -9.68 -1.98 1.05
N TYR A 92 -9.08 -1.67 -0.10
CA TYR A 92 -9.72 -0.84 -1.13
C TYR A 92 -10.90 -1.51 -1.81
N GLY A 93 -10.85 -2.82 -2.06
CA GLY A 93 -12.00 -3.56 -2.61
C GLY A 93 -13.26 -3.38 -1.74
N PRO A 94 -13.23 -3.79 -0.46
CA PRO A 94 -14.34 -3.58 0.47
C PRO A 94 -14.73 -2.11 0.66
N LEU A 95 -13.77 -1.19 0.72
CA LEU A 95 -14.04 0.24 0.85
C LEU A 95 -14.81 0.78 -0.35
N ASN A 96 -14.38 0.45 -1.57
CA ASN A 96 -15.03 0.90 -2.81
C ASN A 96 -16.45 0.35 -2.91
N SER A 97 -16.66 -0.92 -2.57
CA SER A 97 -18.00 -1.51 -2.53
C SER A 97 -18.91 -0.79 -1.53
N GLN A 98 -18.40 -0.46 -0.35
CA GLN A 98 -19.18 0.25 0.66
C GLN A 98 -19.43 1.70 0.28
N TYR A 99 -18.44 2.38 -0.30
CA TYR A 99 -18.58 3.75 -0.80
C TYR A 99 -19.65 3.85 -1.88
N ALA A 100 -19.68 2.90 -2.84
CA ALA A 100 -20.75 2.83 -3.85
C ALA A 100 -22.14 2.70 -3.20
N ARG A 101 -22.28 1.85 -2.18
CA ARG A 101 -23.54 1.71 -1.43
C ARG A 101 -23.95 3.00 -0.72
N GLU A 102 -23.00 3.72 -0.12
CA GLU A 102 -23.29 5.00 0.51
C GLU A 102 -23.65 6.09 -0.52
N CYS A 103 -23.06 6.07 -1.72
CA CYS A 103 -23.48 6.92 -2.84
C CYS A 103 -24.95 6.64 -3.23
N ASP A 104 -25.32 5.36 -3.41
CA ASP A 104 -26.69 4.96 -3.78
C ASP A 104 -27.71 5.38 -2.71
N LYS A 105 -27.38 5.19 -1.44
CA LYS A 105 -28.20 5.68 -0.32
C LYS A 105 -28.32 7.20 -0.34
N TRP A 106 -27.24 7.92 -0.60
CA TRP A 106 -27.27 9.38 -0.67
C TRP A 106 -28.20 9.85 -1.79
N ILE A 107 -28.10 9.27 -2.98
CA ILE A 107 -28.96 9.61 -4.13
C ILE A 107 -30.43 9.32 -3.82
N THR A 108 -30.72 8.19 -3.18
CA THR A 108 -32.09 7.79 -2.79
C THR A 108 -32.69 8.79 -1.80
N ASN A 109 -31.90 9.31 -0.86
CA ASN A 109 -32.34 10.28 0.14
C ASN A 109 -32.38 11.73 -0.36
N HIS A 110 -31.80 12.00 -1.54
CA HIS A 110 -31.72 13.34 -2.13
C HIS A 110 -32.22 13.34 -3.58
N PRO A 111 -33.53 13.13 -3.79
CA PRO A 111 -34.10 13.06 -5.14
C PRO A 111 -33.82 14.33 -5.94
N ALA A 112 -33.55 14.15 -7.24
CA ALA A 112 -33.21 15.20 -8.20
C ALA A 112 -31.94 16.02 -7.90
N LYS A 113 -31.10 15.60 -6.94
CA LYS A 113 -29.78 16.19 -6.69
C LYS A 113 -28.66 15.28 -7.22
N ARG A 114 -27.56 15.90 -7.65
CA ARG A 114 -26.32 15.20 -8.01
C ARG A 114 -25.33 15.32 -6.85
N ILE A 115 -24.54 14.28 -6.65
CA ILE A 115 -23.42 14.32 -5.70
C ILE A 115 -22.44 15.39 -6.17
N SER A 116 -22.13 16.35 -5.30
CA SER A 116 -21.14 17.39 -5.54
C SER A 116 -19.83 17.08 -4.82
N VAL A 117 -18.78 17.85 -5.11
CA VAL A 117 -17.49 17.75 -4.41
C VAL A 117 -17.59 17.99 -2.90
N TYR A 118 -18.63 18.69 -2.44
CA TYR A 118 -18.89 18.98 -1.03
C TYR A 118 -19.52 17.79 -0.28
N ASP A 119 -20.08 16.83 -1.02
CA ASP A 119 -20.73 15.64 -0.44
C ASP A 119 -19.77 14.46 -0.32
N ILE A 120 -18.66 14.47 -1.08
CA ILE A 120 -17.71 13.35 -1.18
C ILE A 120 -17.19 12.94 0.20
N MET A 121 -16.74 13.89 1.02
CA MET A 121 -16.17 13.57 2.33
C MET A 121 -17.19 13.04 3.32
N GLU A 122 -18.44 13.50 3.25
CA GLU A 122 -19.52 13.00 4.10
C GLU A 122 -19.86 11.54 3.75
N ILE A 123 -19.98 11.23 2.46
CA ILE A 123 -20.28 9.88 1.98
C ILE A 123 -19.10 8.95 2.27
N PHE A 124 -17.87 9.41 1.98
CA PHE A 124 -16.65 8.66 2.23
C PHE A 124 -16.45 8.39 3.72
N GLY A 125 -16.69 9.38 4.59
CA GLY A 125 -16.56 9.23 6.03
C GLY A 125 -17.46 8.11 6.58
N LYS A 126 -18.72 8.05 6.12
CA LYS A 126 -19.65 6.96 6.47
C LYS A 126 -19.14 5.60 6.01
N ALA A 127 -18.68 5.50 4.77
CA ALA A 127 -18.13 4.26 4.22
C ALA A 127 -16.86 3.82 4.97
N PHE A 128 -15.91 4.73 5.17
CA PHE A 128 -14.65 4.48 5.85
C PHE A 128 -14.86 4.01 7.29
N LEU A 129 -15.67 4.70 8.08
CA LEU A 129 -15.93 4.32 9.48
C LEU A 129 -16.61 2.95 9.60
N SER A 130 -17.42 2.56 8.61
CA SER A 130 -18.07 1.25 8.62
C SER A 130 -17.13 0.08 8.29
N ILE A 131 -16.02 0.33 7.58
CA ILE A 131 -15.07 -0.71 7.15
C ILE A 131 -13.71 -0.65 7.86
N ALA A 132 -13.42 0.43 8.59
CA ALA A 132 -12.18 0.66 9.34
C ALA A 132 -12.07 -0.24 10.58
N MET A 133 -12.16 -1.56 10.36
CA MET A 133 -12.02 -2.59 11.37
C MET A 133 -10.62 -3.20 11.31
N LEU A 134 -10.03 -3.46 12.48
CA LEU A 134 -8.68 -4.03 12.60
C LEU A 134 -8.53 -5.35 11.83
N GLY A 135 -9.58 -6.17 11.77
CA GLY A 135 -9.55 -7.44 11.03
C GLY A 135 -9.30 -7.30 9.53
N LYS A 136 -9.74 -6.20 8.89
CA LYS A 136 -9.44 -5.95 7.47
C LYS A 136 -7.99 -5.57 7.26
N ALA A 137 -7.41 -4.80 8.18
CA ALA A 137 -6.00 -4.47 8.15
C ALA A 137 -5.13 -5.72 8.33
N VAL A 138 -5.42 -6.54 9.35
CA VAL A 138 -4.72 -7.82 9.59
C VAL A 138 -4.81 -8.70 8.35
N LYS A 139 -6.00 -8.87 7.76
CA LYS A 139 -6.17 -9.70 6.57
C LYS A 139 -5.39 -9.18 5.37
N GLY A 140 -5.36 -7.86 5.17
CA GLY A 140 -4.56 -7.23 4.13
C GLY A 140 -3.08 -7.58 4.26
N PHE A 141 -2.53 -7.50 5.48
CA PHE A 141 -1.14 -7.89 5.74
C PHE A 141 -0.91 -9.40 5.57
N GLU A 142 -1.80 -10.26 6.05
CA GLU A 142 -1.71 -11.72 5.86
C GLU A 142 -1.61 -12.11 4.39
N VAL A 143 -2.45 -11.52 3.53
CA VAL A 143 -2.47 -11.85 2.09
C VAL A 143 -1.20 -11.39 1.38
N THR A 144 -0.57 -10.32 1.87
CA THR A 144 0.68 -9.80 1.31
C THR A 144 1.93 -10.34 1.99
N ASP A 145 1.78 -11.14 3.05
CA ASP A 145 2.92 -11.69 3.77
C ASP A 145 3.56 -12.80 2.94
N THR A 146 4.73 -12.51 2.40
CA THR A 146 5.54 -13.47 1.64
C THR A 146 6.17 -14.54 2.54
N ARG A 147 5.99 -14.49 3.87
CA ARG A 147 6.39 -15.59 4.75
C ARG A 147 5.48 -16.80 4.68
N GLN A 148 4.25 -16.71 4.13
CA GLN A 148 3.41 -17.90 3.99
C GLN A 148 3.97 -18.94 3.00
N THR A 149 5.03 -18.62 2.25
CA THR A 149 5.80 -19.59 1.46
C THR A 149 7.02 -20.15 2.20
N TYR A 150 7.27 -19.75 3.45
CA TYR A 150 8.39 -20.19 4.28
C TYR A 150 7.88 -20.79 5.60
N CYS A 151 7.44 -22.05 5.56
CA CYS A 151 7.24 -23.04 6.66
C CYS A 151 6.11 -23.98 6.15
N GLU A 152 6.29 -25.26 5.88
CA GLU A 152 7.19 -26.31 6.38
C GLU A 152 7.51 -27.26 5.22
N ASP A 153 8.79 -27.55 4.99
CA ASP A 153 9.27 -28.88 4.60
C ASP A 153 10.80 -28.88 4.77
N SER A 154 11.20 -28.87 6.04
CA SER A 154 12.55 -29.26 6.44
C SER A 154 12.65 -30.79 6.37
N SER A 155 12.67 -31.36 5.17
CA SER A 155 13.16 -32.73 4.90
C SER A 155 13.25 -33.02 3.40
N GLU A 156 14.05 -32.28 2.64
CA GLU A 156 14.41 -32.75 1.28
C GLU A 156 15.94 -32.72 1.13
N SER A 157 16.44 -33.88 0.71
CA SER A 157 17.84 -34.26 0.50
C SER A 157 18.63 -33.28 -0.38
N GLU A 158 19.94 -33.21 -0.16
CA GLU A 158 20.90 -32.32 -0.83
C GLU A 158 20.99 -32.42 -2.36
N ASP A 159 20.21 -33.30 -3.01
CA ASP A 159 20.31 -33.63 -4.43
C ASP A 159 19.20 -33.05 -5.35
N ASP A 160 18.24 -32.26 -4.85
CA ASP A 160 17.17 -31.69 -5.71
C ASP A 160 17.06 -30.15 -5.58
N ILE A 161 18.05 -29.43 -6.12
CA ILE A 161 18.05 -27.97 -6.15
C ILE A 161 17.04 -27.49 -7.20
N ASN A 162 15.78 -27.32 -6.79
CA ASN A 162 14.72 -26.72 -7.61
C ASN A 162 14.37 -25.31 -7.10
N PRO A 163 15.16 -24.28 -7.46
CA PRO A 163 15.03 -22.97 -6.87
C PRO A 163 13.72 -22.29 -7.26
N GLU A 164 13.20 -21.46 -6.36
CA GLU A 164 11.97 -20.71 -6.54
C GLU A 164 12.24 -19.21 -6.72
N CYS A 165 11.47 -18.58 -7.62
CA CYS A 165 11.56 -17.14 -7.86
C CYS A 165 10.94 -16.37 -6.69
N ILE A 166 11.74 -15.53 -6.02
CA ILE A 166 11.34 -14.75 -4.83
C ILE A 166 10.13 -13.81 -5.03
N TYR A 167 9.77 -13.48 -6.28
CA TYR A 167 8.64 -12.60 -6.57
C TYR A 167 7.39 -13.35 -7.03
N CYS A 168 7.55 -14.35 -7.90
CA CYS A 168 6.41 -15.03 -8.50
C CYS A 168 6.12 -16.41 -7.92
N VAL A 169 7.01 -16.97 -7.09
CA VAL A 169 6.81 -18.24 -6.38
C VAL A 169 6.64 -19.40 -7.36
N ARG A 170 7.28 -19.30 -8.54
CA ARG A 170 7.35 -20.41 -9.52
C ARG A 170 8.70 -21.08 -9.38
N LYS A 171 8.69 -22.42 -9.37
CA LYS A 171 9.89 -23.26 -9.31
C LYS A 171 10.60 -23.27 -10.66
N PHE A 172 11.93 -23.40 -10.67
CA PHE A 172 12.74 -23.46 -11.87
C PHE A 172 12.27 -24.54 -12.85
N MET A 173 11.97 -25.74 -12.36
CA MET A 173 11.46 -26.84 -13.19
C MET A 173 10.11 -26.56 -13.87
N SER A 174 9.31 -25.64 -13.31
CA SER A 174 8.04 -25.20 -13.90
C SER A 174 8.20 -24.05 -14.89
N SER A 175 9.43 -23.57 -15.11
CA SER A 175 9.71 -22.44 -15.98
C SER A 175 9.67 -22.85 -17.45
N LYS A 176 9.24 -21.91 -18.29
CA LYS A 176 9.38 -22.07 -19.74
C LYS A 176 10.85 -21.93 -20.11
N SER A 177 11.31 -22.61 -21.16
CA SER A 177 12.70 -22.50 -21.66
C SER A 177 13.14 -21.07 -22.01
N SER A 178 12.18 -20.16 -22.22
CA SER A 178 12.42 -18.74 -22.51
C SER A 178 12.48 -17.83 -21.27
N GLU A 179 12.39 -18.38 -20.05
CA GLU A 179 12.45 -17.59 -18.81
C GLU A 179 13.89 -17.58 -18.27
N GLU A 180 14.50 -16.39 -18.21
CA GLU A 180 15.84 -16.17 -17.66
C GLU A 180 15.80 -15.98 -16.14
N TRP A 181 16.84 -16.44 -15.47
CA TRP A 181 16.96 -16.49 -14.00
C TRP A 181 18.29 -15.90 -13.55
N ILE A 182 18.25 -15.14 -12.45
CA ILE A 182 19.39 -14.46 -11.85
C ILE A 182 19.48 -14.88 -10.38
N GLN A 183 20.69 -15.15 -9.90
CA GLN A 183 20.96 -15.46 -8.49
C GLN A 183 21.64 -14.29 -7.80
N CYS A 184 21.12 -13.88 -6.63
CA CYS A 184 21.79 -12.92 -5.77
C CYS A 184 23.07 -13.55 -5.18
N GLN A 185 24.21 -12.89 -5.37
CA GLN A 185 25.50 -13.37 -4.87
C GLN A 185 25.65 -13.23 -3.33
N GLU A 186 24.83 -12.39 -2.68
CA GLU A 186 24.88 -12.20 -1.23
C GLU A 186 23.99 -13.19 -0.47
N CYS A 187 22.75 -13.40 -0.93
CA CYS A 187 21.78 -14.25 -0.24
C CYS A 187 21.51 -15.60 -0.93
N GLY A 188 22.10 -15.86 -2.10
CA GLY A 188 21.95 -17.11 -2.85
C GLY A 188 20.56 -17.33 -3.46
N ARG A 189 19.61 -16.40 -3.28
CA ARG A 189 18.23 -16.53 -3.75
C ARG A 189 18.11 -16.26 -5.26
N TRP A 190 17.12 -16.90 -5.87
CA TRP A 190 16.88 -16.87 -7.31
C TRP A 190 15.67 -16.01 -7.68
N VAL A 191 15.74 -15.38 -8.85
CA VAL A 191 14.68 -14.53 -9.38
C VAL A 191 14.61 -14.61 -10.89
N HIS A 192 13.42 -14.64 -11.47
CA HIS A 192 13.29 -14.42 -12.91
C HIS A 192 13.77 -13.02 -13.27
N GLU A 193 14.57 -12.86 -14.32
CA GLU A 193 15.05 -11.56 -14.77
C GLU A 193 13.90 -10.55 -14.97
N LYS A 194 12.80 -11.02 -15.56
CA LYS A 194 11.57 -10.23 -15.76
C LYS A 194 10.89 -9.84 -14.45
N CYS A 195 10.92 -10.71 -13.44
CA CYS A 195 10.34 -10.42 -12.13
C CYS A 195 11.23 -9.49 -11.30
N GLY A 196 12.56 -9.60 -11.43
CA GLY A 196 13.52 -8.71 -10.79
C GLY A 196 13.73 -7.38 -11.49
N CYS A 197 13.08 -7.16 -12.64
CA CYS A 197 13.22 -5.96 -13.47
C CYS A 197 14.69 -5.64 -13.88
N VAL A 198 15.57 -6.65 -13.95
CA VAL A 198 17.01 -6.44 -14.19
C VAL A 198 17.32 -6.15 -15.67
N GLY A 199 16.42 -6.47 -16.59
CA GLY A 199 16.64 -6.38 -18.05
C GLY A 199 15.89 -5.28 -18.82
N ARG A 200 15.19 -4.33 -18.15
CA ARG A 200 14.57 -3.19 -18.86
C ARG A 200 15.42 -1.94 -18.71
N ARG A 201 16.31 -1.71 -19.67
CA ARG A 201 16.77 -0.38 -20.05
C ARG A 201 16.06 0.04 -21.34
#